data_AF-A0AAV6W807-F1
#
_entry.id   AF-A0AAV6W807-F1
#
_cell.length_a   1.000
_cell.length_b   1.000
_cell.length_c   1.000
_cell.angle_alpha   90.00
_cell.angle_beta   90.00
_cell.angle_gamma   90.00
#
_symmetry.space_group_name_H-M   'P 1'
#
loop_
_entity.id
_entity.type
_entity.pdbx_description
1 polymer ?
#
loop_
_entity_poly.entity_id
_entity_poly.type
_entity_poly.pdbx_seq_one_letter_code
_entity_poly.pdbx_strand_id
1 'polypeptide(L)'
;MLVSEGEETKKASALEEAIQGLDLLEEAFTKYSKGQKFFGGDKIGYVDIAFGSYLGWVRVIQKMANASLIDESKIPNLFKWAKHFCADDAVKDVLPETEKLLEFAKVLVPKLKVVSDGISVETQIKKEMDVIHDLCMTYPLANVMDDI
;
A
#
# COMPACT_ATOMS: atom_id res chain seq x y z
N MET A 1 -5.23 13.21 24.80
CA MET A 1 -5.68 11.81 24.72
C MET A 1 -4.42 10.97 24.62
N LEU A 2 -4.06 10.27 25.70
CA LEU A 2 -2.79 9.54 25.81
C LEU A 2 -2.91 8.26 24.97
N VAL A 3 -2.21 8.20 23.84
CA VAL A 3 -1.93 6.93 23.19
C VAL A 3 -1.02 6.16 24.15
N SER A 4 -1.40 4.96 24.55
CA SER A 4 -0.65 4.18 25.54
C SER A 4 0.70 3.72 24.96
N GLU A 5 1.75 3.59 25.80
CA GLU A 5 3.09 3.12 25.38
C GLU A 5 3.04 1.81 24.58
N GLY A 6 2.09 0.93 24.89
CA GLY A 6 1.88 -0.32 24.16
C GLY A 6 1.30 -0.15 22.75
N GLU A 7 0.52 0.91 22.48
CA GLU A 7 0.00 1.20 21.13
C GLU A 7 1.09 1.84 20.25
N GLU A 8 1.93 2.68 20.84
CA GLU A 8 3.07 3.30 20.15
C GLU A 8 4.14 2.27 19.76
N THR A 9 4.46 1.34 20.67
CA THR A 9 5.42 0.26 20.42
C THR A 9 4.96 -0.67 19.29
N LYS A 10 3.66 -1.01 19.23
CA LYS A 10 3.10 -1.83 18.15
C LYS A 10 3.16 -1.14 16.79
N LYS A 11 2.87 0.17 16.75
CA LYS A 11 2.97 0.96 15.51
C LYS A 11 4.41 1.04 15.00
N ALA A 12 5.38 1.22 15.89
CA ALA A 12 6.79 1.21 15.54
C ALA A 12 7.24 -0.14 14.96
N SER A 13 6.84 -1.26 15.59
CA SER A 13 7.15 -2.61 15.07
C SER A 13 6.55 -2.86 13.69
N ALA A 14 5.27 -2.50 13.50
CA ALA A 14 4.60 -2.67 12.20
C ALA A 14 5.24 -1.80 11.10
N LEU A 15 5.70 -0.59 11.47
CA LEU A 15 6.42 0.29 10.55
C LEU A 15 7.78 -0.31 10.16
N GLU A 16 8.49 -0.91 11.10
CA GLU A 16 9.76 -1.59 10.84
C GLU A 16 9.60 -2.79 9.92
N GLU A 17 8.59 -3.64 10.15
CA GLU A 17 8.25 -4.78 9.27
C GLU A 17 7.91 -4.32 7.85
N ALA A 18 7.15 -3.22 7.71
CA ALA A 18 6.84 -2.65 6.40
C ALA A 18 8.09 -2.15 5.66
N ILE A 19 9.04 -1.52 6.38
CA ILE A 19 10.32 -1.07 5.82
C ILE A 19 11.13 -2.29 5.35
N GLN A 20 11.26 -3.33 6.17
CA GLN A 20 11.98 -4.55 5.79
C GLN A 20 11.35 -5.23 4.56
N GLY A 21 10.01 -5.26 4.48
CA GLY A 21 9.30 -5.77 3.30
C GLY A 21 9.57 -4.96 2.03
N LEU A 22 9.65 -3.63 2.14
CA LEU A 22 9.99 -2.75 1.02
C LEU A 22 11.43 -2.92 0.56
N ASP A 23 12.38 -3.12 1.49
CA ASP A 23 13.77 -3.40 1.15
C ASP A 23 13.90 -4.73 0.36
N LEU A 24 13.21 -5.78 0.80
CA LEU A 24 13.15 -7.05 0.06
C LEU A 24 12.55 -6.89 -1.34
N LEU A 25 11.54 -6.03 -1.46
CA LEU A 25 10.90 -5.77 -2.75
C LEU A 25 11.78 -4.93 -3.67
N GLU A 26 12.58 -4.00 -3.15
CA GLU A 26 13.60 -3.24 -3.88
C GLU A 26 14.68 -4.17 -4.45
N GLU A 27 15.16 -5.11 -3.65
CA GLU A 27 16.10 -6.15 -4.09
C GLU A 27 15.48 -7.03 -5.18
N ALA A 28 14.24 -7.47 -4.97
CA ALA A 28 13.51 -8.27 -5.94
C ALA A 28 13.31 -7.49 -7.25
N PHE A 29 12.93 -6.22 -7.19
CA PHE A 29 12.76 -5.38 -8.37
C PHE A 29 14.06 -5.27 -9.15
N THR A 30 15.17 -4.96 -8.47
CA THR A 30 16.49 -4.85 -9.08
C THR A 30 16.88 -6.15 -9.80
N LYS A 31 16.62 -7.31 -9.18
CA LYS A 31 16.96 -8.62 -9.74
C LYS A 31 16.08 -9.03 -10.92
N TYR A 32 14.77 -8.80 -10.82
CA TYR A 32 13.80 -9.40 -11.76
C TYR A 32 13.34 -8.45 -12.87
N SER A 33 13.38 -7.13 -12.66
CA SER A 33 13.04 -6.14 -13.72
C SER A 33 14.05 -6.12 -14.86
N LYS A 34 15.29 -6.59 -14.64
CA LYS A 34 16.40 -6.54 -15.60
C LYS A 34 16.65 -5.11 -16.13
N GLY A 35 16.46 -4.11 -15.27
CA GLY A 35 16.64 -2.68 -15.61
C GLY A 35 15.45 -2.04 -16.34
N GLN A 36 14.33 -2.77 -16.46
CA GLN A 36 13.12 -2.25 -17.08
C GLN A 36 12.24 -1.47 -16.09
N LYS A 37 11.20 -0.81 -16.63
CA LYS A 37 10.31 0.09 -15.86
C LYS A 37 9.46 -0.65 -14.83
N PHE A 38 9.11 -1.91 -15.11
CA PHE A 38 8.15 -2.71 -14.36
C PHE A 38 8.73 -4.09 -14.02
N PHE A 39 8.13 -4.78 -13.05
CA PHE A 39 8.39 -6.20 -12.81
C PHE A 39 8.00 -7.05 -14.03
N GLY A 40 6.96 -6.62 -14.77
CA GLY A 40 6.60 -7.18 -16.08
C GLY A 40 7.53 -6.80 -17.24
N GLY A 41 8.60 -6.04 -16.99
CA GLY A 41 9.50 -5.55 -18.02
C GLY A 41 9.07 -4.20 -18.58
N ASP A 42 8.79 -4.14 -19.88
CA ASP A 42 8.39 -2.90 -20.56
C ASP A 42 6.94 -2.47 -20.28
N LYS A 43 6.11 -3.42 -19.82
CA LYS A 43 4.68 -3.22 -19.52
C LYS A 43 4.37 -3.65 -18.09
N ILE A 44 3.29 -3.11 -17.54
CA ILE A 44 2.74 -3.51 -16.26
C ILE A 44 2.42 -5.02 -16.29
N GLY A 45 2.97 -5.76 -15.32
CA GLY A 45 2.70 -7.17 -15.10
C GLY A 45 1.95 -7.44 -13.79
N TYR A 46 1.79 -8.72 -13.44
CA TYR A 46 1.02 -9.13 -12.27
C TYR A 46 1.52 -8.51 -10.96
N VAL A 47 2.83 -8.57 -10.71
CA VAL A 47 3.43 -8.02 -9.47
C VAL A 47 3.26 -6.50 -9.42
N ASP A 48 3.33 -5.82 -10.57
CA ASP A 48 3.12 -4.37 -10.66
C ASP A 48 1.70 -4.00 -10.25
N ILE A 49 0.70 -4.74 -10.72
CA ILE A 49 -0.71 -4.52 -10.35
C ILE A 49 -0.92 -4.82 -8.86
N ALA A 50 -0.42 -5.98 -8.40
CA ALA A 50 -0.59 -6.44 -7.04
C ALA A 50 0.04 -5.45 -6.05
N PHE A 51 1.27 -4.97 -6.29
CA PHE A 51 1.90 -4.00 -5.42
C PHE A 51 1.35 -2.58 -5.63
N GLY A 52 1.08 -2.21 -6.87
CA GLY A 52 0.61 -0.90 -7.28
C GLY A 52 -0.76 -0.52 -6.71
N SER A 53 -1.65 -1.50 -6.50
CA SER A 53 -2.95 -1.29 -5.86
C SER A 53 -2.83 -0.78 -4.41
N TYR A 54 -1.73 -1.11 -3.72
CA TYR A 54 -1.47 -0.64 -2.35
C TYR A 54 -0.84 0.76 -2.29
N LEU A 55 -0.35 1.32 -3.41
CA LEU A 55 0.36 2.61 -3.39
C LEU A 55 -0.47 3.77 -2.82
N GLY A 56 -1.78 3.77 -3.09
CA GLY A 56 -2.70 4.75 -2.50
C GLY A 56 -2.69 4.70 -0.98
N TRP A 57 -2.79 3.49 -0.42
CA TRP A 57 -2.75 3.25 1.03
C TRP A 57 -1.39 3.53 1.65
N VAL A 58 -0.30 3.18 0.98
CA VAL A 58 1.07 3.51 1.42
C VAL A 58 1.23 5.02 1.60
N ARG A 59 0.74 5.83 0.64
CA ARG A 59 0.78 7.30 0.76
C ARG A 59 -0.04 7.84 1.93
N VAL A 60 -1.20 7.24 2.21
CA VAL A 60 -2.02 7.59 3.38
C VAL A 60 -1.27 7.30 4.68
N ILE A 61 -0.66 6.11 4.80
CA ILE A 61 0.13 5.71 5.97
C ILE A 61 1.30 6.67 6.18
N GLN A 62 2.04 7.01 5.13
CA GLN A 62 3.14 8.00 5.20
C GLN A 62 2.68 9.34 5.78
N LYS A 63 1.50 9.84 5.36
CA LYS A 63 0.93 11.08 5.89
C LYS A 63 0.48 10.95 7.34
N MET A 64 -0.15 9.83 7.71
CA MET A 64 -0.65 9.62 9.07
C MET A 64 0.47 9.39 10.09
N ALA A 65 1.52 8.66 9.70
CA ALA A 65 2.67 8.35 10.53
C ALA A 65 3.79 9.40 10.44
N ASN A 66 3.63 10.41 9.58
CA ASN A 66 4.67 11.39 9.24
C ASN A 66 6.02 10.69 8.90
N ALA A 67 5.94 9.62 8.12
CA ALA A 67 7.07 8.75 7.77
C ALA A 67 7.21 8.64 6.25
N SER A 68 8.43 8.46 5.75
CA SER A 68 8.72 8.21 4.33
C SER A 68 9.08 6.73 4.13
N LEU A 69 8.16 5.99 3.50
CA LEU A 69 8.27 4.55 3.20
C LEU A 69 8.86 4.33 1.81
N ILE A 70 8.26 4.92 0.77
CA ILE A 70 8.78 4.91 -0.59
C ILE A 70 9.53 6.22 -0.83
N ASP A 71 10.85 6.14 -0.61
CA ASP A 71 11.76 7.28 -0.63
C ASP A 71 12.90 7.03 -1.63
N GLU A 72 13.22 8.04 -2.45
CA GLU A 72 14.27 7.93 -3.45
C GLU A 72 15.65 7.64 -2.84
N SER A 73 15.92 8.08 -1.61
CA SER A 73 17.21 7.83 -0.95
C SER A 73 17.34 6.43 -0.37
N LYS A 74 16.22 5.73 -0.13
CA LYS A 74 16.19 4.41 0.52
C LYS A 74 15.96 3.28 -0.49
N ILE A 75 14.89 3.41 -1.28
CA ILE A 75 14.45 2.42 -2.27
C ILE A 75 14.30 3.09 -3.65
N PRO A 76 15.42 3.53 -4.27
CA PRO A 76 15.43 4.38 -5.46
C PRO A 76 14.75 3.74 -6.68
N ASN A 77 14.84 2.41 -6.84
CA ASN A 77 14.27 1.75 -8.01
C ASN A 77 12.75 1.62 -7.88
N LEU A 78 12.25 1.23 -6.70
CA LEU A 78 10.82 1.23 -6.39
C LEU A 78 10.23 2.64 -6.40
N PHE A 79 10.98 3.66 -5.99
CA PHE A 79 10.54 5.05 -6.12
C PHE A 79 10.29 5.42 -7.60
N LYS A 80 11.23 5.08 -8.50
CA LYS A 80 11.08 5.32 -9.94
C LYS A 80 9.96 4.47 -10.54
N TRP A 81 9.89 3.19 -10.15
CA TRP A 81 8.81 2.28 -10.53
C TRP A 81 7.44 2.86 -10.17
N ALA A 82 7.26 3.36 -8.94
CA ALA A 82 5.99 3.93 -8.49
C ALA A 82 5.60 5.15 -9.32
N LYS A 83 6.57 5.99 -9.72
CA LYS A 83 6.31 7.12 -10.64
C LYS A 83 5.89 6.64 -12.02
N HIS A 84 6.54 5.62 -12.59
CA HIS A 84 6.15 5.05 -13.87
C HIS A 84 4.76 4.41 -13.80
N PHE A 85 4.50 3.62 -12.75
CA PHE A 85 3.22 2.94 -12.54
C PHE A 85 2.07 3.95 -12.44
N CYS A 86 2.19 4.98 -11.63
CA CYS A 86 1.13 6.00 -11.50
C CYS A 86 0.94 6.87 -12.75
N ALA A 87 1.94 6.96 -13.62
CA ALA A 87 1.86 7.73 -14.86
C ALA A 87 1.36 6.91 -16.05
N ASP A 88 1.25 5.59 -15.91
CA ASP A 88 0.77 4.71 -16.97
C ASP A 88 -0.70 5.00 -17.29
N ASP A 89 -1.06 4.94 -18.58
CA ASP A 89 -2.41 5.26 -19.05
C ASP A 89 -3.48 4.34 -18.45
N ALA A 90 -3.13 3.09 -18.12
CA ALA A 90 -4.05 2.16 -17.48
C ALA A 90 -4.29 2.46 -15.98
N VAL A 91 -3.44 3.29 -15.36
CA VAL A 91 -3.39 3.47 -13.90
C VAL A 91 -3.78 4.89 -13.48
N LYS A 92 -3.35 5.90 -14.23
CA LYS A 92 -3.44 7.31 -13.85
C LYS A 92 -4.84 7.79 -13.46
N ASP A 93 -5.87 7.19 -14.05
CA ASP A 93 -7.27 7.58 -13.84
C ASP A 93 -8.01 6.67 -12.83
N VAL A 94 -7.41 5.54 -12.44
CA VAL A 94 -8.02 4.57 -11.50
C VAL A 94 -7.44 4.65 -10.09
N LEU A 95 -6.22 5.20 -9.94
CA LEU A 95 -5.65 5.39 -8.61
C LEU A 95 -6.38 6.52 -7.88
N PRO A 96 -6.99 6.25 -6.71
CA PRO A 96 -7.69 7.28 -5.96
C PRO A 96 -6.72 8.34 -5.43
N GLU A 97 -7.16 9.60 -5.43
CA GLU A 97 -6.42 10.71 -4.84
C GLU A 97 -6.10 10.43 -3.36
N THR A 98 -4.86 10.71 -2.96
CA THR A 98 -4.37 10.41 -1.61
C THR A 98 -5.18 11.13 -0.53
N GLU A 99 -5.64 12.35 -0.82
CA GLU A 99 -6.47 13.15 0.08
C GLU A 99 -7.84 12.52 0.31
N LYS A 100 -8.50 12.03 -0.76
CA LYS A 100 -9.78 11.33 -0.68
C LYS A 100 -9.65 10.02 0.10
N LEU A 101 -8.60 9.24 -0.16
CA LEU A 101 -8.30 8.03 0.61
C LEU A 101 -8.00 8.36 2.09
N LEU A 102 -7.29 9.45 2.37
CA LEU A 102 -6.99 9.88 3.74
C LEU A 102 -8.25 10.29 4.50
N GLU A 103 -9.17 11.01 3.86
CA GLU A 103 -10.48 11.34 4.43
C GLU A 103 -11.29 10.09 4.72
N PHE A 104 -11.32 9.15 3.78
CA PHE A 104 -11.97 7.85 3.98
C PHE A 104 -11.33 7.07 5.14
N ALA A 105 -9.99 7.01 5.21
CA ALA A 105 -9.26 6.35 6.28
C ALA A 105 -9.57 6.95 7.66
N LYS A 106 -9.69 8.29 7.76
CA LYS A 106 -10.11 8.96 9.01
C LYS A 106 -11.51 8.56 9.48
N VAL A 107 -12.40 8.18 8.57
CA VAL A 107 -13.74 7.67 8.92
C VAL A 107 -13.70 6.19 9.26
N LEU A 108 -12.89 5.40 8.54
CA LEU A 108 -12.83 3.95 8.65
C LEU A 108 -12.04 3.48 9.88
N VAL A 109 -10.85 4.04 10.12
CA VAL A 109 -9.92 3.62 11.18
C VAL A 109 -10.56 3.66 12.57
N PRO A 110 -11.30 4.72 12.98
CA PRO A 110 -12.00 4.71 14.27
C PRO A 110 -13.10 3.65 14.35
N LYS A 111 -13.82 3.40 13.25
CA LYS A 111 -14.87 2.36 13.19
C LYS A 111 -14.28 0.96 13.31
N LEU A 112 -13.11 0.72 12.73
CA LEU A 112 -12.39 -0.54 12.84
C LEU A 112 -11.77 -0.73 14.23
N LYS A 113 -11.27 0.36 14.87
CA LYS A 113 -10.74 0.32 16.24
C LYS A 113 -11.80 -0.12 17.27
N VAL A 114 -13.04 0.38 17.12
CA VAL A 114 -14.18 -0.04 17.95
C VAL A 114 -14.54 -1.53 17.76
N VAL A 115 -14.27 -2.09 16.57
CA VAL A 115 -14.49 -3.51 16.26
C VAL A 115 -13.31 -4.39 16.72
N SER A 116 -12.09 -3.83 16.78
CA SER A 116 -10.86 -4.55 17.16
C SER A 116 -10.66 -4.72 18.66
N ASP A 117 -11.29 -3.88 19.48
CA ASP A 117 -11.20 -3.96 20.96
C ASP A 117 -11.81 -5.26 21.54
N GLY A 118 -12.29 -6.19 20.69
CA GLY A 118 -12.74 -7.54 21.05
C GLY A 118 -12.07 -8.70 20.28
N ILE A 119 -11.00 -8.48 19.49
CA ILE A 119 -10.44 -9.52 18.60
C ILE A 119 -8.88 -9.56 18.65
N SER A 120 -8.30 -10.77 18.52
CA SER A 120 -6.84 -11.02 18.51
C SER A 120 -6.09 -10.27 17.39
N VAL A 121 -4.86 -9.86 17.67
CA VAL A 121 -3.99 -9.02 16.78
C VAL A 121 -3.71 -9.69 15.43
N GLU A 122 -3.53 -11.01 15.42
CA GLU A 122 -3.30 -11.79 14.19
C GLU A 122 -4.56 -11.85 13.31
N THR A 123 -5.72 -11.95 13.96
CA THR A 123 -7.02 -11.82 13.30
C THR A 123 -7.26 -10.39 12.83
N GLN A 124 -6.72 -9.37 13.51
CA GLN A 124 -6.81 -7.98 13.07
C GLN A 124 -5.97 -7.72 11.83
N ILE A 125 -4.72 -8.15 11.77
CA ILE A 125 -3.88 -7.98 10.56
C ILE A 125 -4.51 -8.70 9.37
N LYS A 126 -4.99 -9.93 9.59
CA LYS A 126 -5.69 -10.69 8.55
C LYS A 126 -6.99 -10.00 8.13
N LYS A 127 -7.74 -9.44 9.06
CA LYS A 127 -8.98 -8.70 8.77
C LYS A 127 -8.73 -7.37 8.07
N GLU A 128 -7.65 -6.65 8.40
CA GLU A 128 -7.26 -5.43 7.68
C GLU A 128 -6.78 -5.77 6.27
N MET A 129 -6.00 -6.84 6.11
CA MET A 129 -5.61 -7.34 4.79
C MET A 129 -6.81 -7.83 3.98
N ASP A 130 -7.76 -8.54 4.61
CA ASP A 130 -9.01 -9.01 4.01
C ASP A 130 -9.95 -7.85 3.69
N VAL A 131 -9.98 -6.78 4.50
CA VAL A 131 -10.75 -5.55 4.24
C VAL A 131 -10.11 -4.73 3.12
N ILE A 132 -8.78 -4.62 3.07
CA ILE A 132 -8.09 -3.96 1.95
C ILE A 132 -8.27 -4.78 0.66
N HIS A 133 -8.18 -6.11 0.76
CA HIS A 133 -8.46 -7.02 -0.35
C HIS A 133 -9.93 -6.90 -0.81
N ASP A 134 -10.91 -6.95 0.11
CA ASP A 134 -12.33 -6.78 -0.21
C ASP A 134 -12.62 -5.39 -0.74
N LEU A 135 -11.99 -4.32 -0.25
CA LEU A 135 -12.14 -2.97 -0.79
C LEU A 135 -11.55 -2.86 -2.22
N CYS A 136 -10.43 -3.53 -2.49
CA CYS A 136 -9.87 -3.63 -3.85
C CYS A 136 -10.75 -4.47 -4.80
N MET A 137 -11.51 -5.44 -4.27
CA MET A 137 -12.40 -6.31 -5.06
C MET A 137 -13.85 -5.79 -5.16
N THR A 138 -14.29 -4.92 -4.25
CA THR A 138 -15.66 -4.35 -4.20
C THR A 138 -15.77 -2.91 -4.73
N TYR A 139 -14.66 -2.17 -4.83
CA TYR A 139 -14.58 -1.02 -5.73
C TYR A 139 -14.28 -1.52 -7.16
N PRO A 140 -14.93 -0.99 -8.20
CA PRO A 140 -15.08 -1.70 -9.46
C PRO A 140 -13.77 -1.78 -10.26
N LEU A 141 -12.96 -2.80 -9.98
CA LEU A 141 -12.14 -3.48 -10.98
C LEU A 141 -12.99 -4.43 -11.85
N ALA A 142 -14.27 -4.60 -11.52
CA ALA A 142 -15.25 -5.32 -12.34
C ALA A 142 -15.40 -4.73 -13.76
N ASN A 143 -14.99 -3.49 -14.01
CA ASN A 143 -15.08 -2.87 -15.35
C ASN A 143 -13.75 -2.86 -16.13
N VAL A 144 -12.66 -3.42 -15.59
CA VAL A 144 -11.36 -3.43 -16.31
C VAL A 144 -10.96 -4.84 -16.76
N MET A 145 -11.52 -5.90 -16.15
CA MET A 145 -11.26 -7.29 -16.59
C MET A 145 -12.24 -7.81 -17.66
N ASP A 146 -13.27 -7.05 -18.02
CA ASP A 146 -14.17 -7.38 -19.14
C ASP A 146 -13.77 -6.72 -20.48
N ASP A 147 -12.77 -5.82 -20.47
CA ASP A 147 -12.30 -5.07 -21.66
C ASP A 147 -10.78 -5.26 -21.97
N ILE A 148 -10.17 -6.36 -21.49
CA ILE A 148 -8.85 -6.85 -21.95
C ILE A 148 -9.00 -8.26 -22.51
#